data_AF-A0A0S8IWV7-F1
#
_entry.id   AF-A0A0S8IWV7-F1
#
_cell.length_a   1.000
_cell.length_b   1.000
_cell.length_c   1.000
_cell.angle_alpha   90.00
_cell.angle_beta   90.00
_cell.angle_gamma   90.00
#
_symmetry.space_group_name_H-M   'P 1'
#
loop_
_entity.id
_entity.type
_entity.pdbx_description
1 polymer ?
#
loop_
_entity_poly.entity_id
_entity_poly.type
_entity_poly.pdbx_seq_one_letter_code
_entity_poly.pdbx_strand_id
1 'polypeptide(L)' 'MQKKEEDKYQQYKQIGLLTTIPFLLLAGPTVGWLIGSFLDKKFGTEPYLMYLFIILGFIASGKQVYNIIMRASKDNNK' A
#
# COMPACT_ATOMS: atom_id res chain seq x y z
N MET A 1 -19.72 17.60 26.12
CA MET A 1 -18.64 18.07 25.22
C MET A 1 -17.75 16.93 24.72
N GLN A 2 -17.51 15.87 25.52
CA GLN A 2 -16.69 14.70 25.17
C GLN A 2 -17.09 13.96 23.86
N LYS A 3 -18.39 13.77 23.60
CA LYS A 3 -18.88 13.05 22.39
C LYS A 3 -18.47 13.71 21.06
N LYS A 4 -18.24 15.03 21.03
CA LYS A 4 -17.92 15.79 19.83
C LYS A 4 -16.44 15.70 19.44
N GLU A 5 -15.57 15.41 20.40
CA GLU A 5 -14.12 15.24 20.16
C GLU A 5 -13.78 13.83 19.68
N GLU A 6 -14.47 12.81 20.22
CA GLU A 6 -14.34 11.42 19.77
C GLU A 6 -14.75 11.25 18.30
N ASP A 7 -15.87 11.84 17.88
CA ASP A 7 -16.32 11.81 16.47
C ASP A 7 -15.31 12.46 15.52
N LYS A 8 -14.73 13.59 15.92
CA LYS A 8 -13.68 14.26 15.13
C LYS A 8 -12.42 13.41 15.05
N TYR A 9 -11.99 12.79 16.16
CA TYR A 9 -10.82 11.92 16.18
C TYR A 9 -10.98 10.72 15.23
N GLN A 10 -12.16 10.10 15.20
CA GLN A 10 -12.47 9.02 14.27
C GLN A 10 -12.45 9.49 12.80
N GLN A 11 -12.98 10.69 12.51
CA GLN A 11 -12.92 11.28 11.18
C GLN A 11 -11.49 11.58 10.72
N TYR A 12 -10.64 12.14 11.58
CA TYR A 12 -9.22 12.36 11.25
C TYR A 12 -8.48 11.03 10.99
N LYS A 13 -8.81 9.97 11.75
CA LYS A 13 -8.26 8.63 11.52
C LYS A 13 -8.66 8.08 10.15
N GLN A 14 -9.93 8.22 9.76
CA GLN A 14 -10.44 7.78 8.47
C GLN A 14 -9.79 8.52 7.30
N ILE A 15 -9.62 9.84 7.42
CA ILE A 15 -8.96 10.65 6.40
C ILE A 15 -7.49 10.24 6.26
N GLY A 16 -6.77 10.10 7.37
CA GLY A 16 -5.37 9.65 7.36
C GLY A 16 -5.18 8.26 6.75
N LEU A 17 -6.11 7.35 7.00
CA LEU A 17 -6.13 6.02 6.37
C LEU A 17 -6.34 6.14 4.85
N LEU A 18 -7.34 6.91 4.44
CA LEU A 18 -7.70 7.08 3.03
C LEU A 18 -6.57 7.73 2.22
N THR A 19 -5.87 8.70 2.80
CA THR A 19 -4.72 9.35 2.16
C THR A 19 -3.54 8.40 2.01
N THR A 20 -3.33 7.47 2.96
CA THR A 20 -2.17 6.58 2.96
C THR A 20 -2.32 5.40 1.98
N ILE A 21 -3.55 4.95 1.72
CA ILE A 21 -3.85 3.84 0.79
C ILE A 21 -3.21 4.00 -0.60
N PRO A 22 -3.36 5.13 -1.32
CA PRO A 22 -2.73 5.29 -2.63
C PRO A 22 -1.20 5.26 -2.54
N PHE A 23 -0.58 5.82 -1.48
CA PHE A 23 0.87 5.73 -1.30
C PHE A 23 1.34 4.29 -1.05
N LEU A 24 0.61 3.51 -0.23
CA LEU A 24 0.88 2.09 -0.01
C LEU A 24 0.75 1.27 -1.30
N LEU A 25 -0.26 1.59 -2.13
CA LEU A 25 -0.45 0.95 -3.43
C LEU A 25 0.68 1.24 -4.41
N LEU A 26 1.20 2.47 -4.42
CA LEU A 26 2.30 2.89 -5.29
C LEU A 26 3.66 2.40 -4.80
N ALA A 27 3.85 2.26 -3.48
CA ALA A 27 5.12 1.85 -2.89
C ALA A 27 5.63 0.50 -3.44
N GLY A 28 4.75 -0.50 -3.58
CA GLY A 28 5.12 -1.83 -4.08
C GLY A 28 5.62 -1.82 -5.52
N PRO A 29 4.86 -1.29 -6.50
CA PRO A 29 5.31 -1.09 -7.87
C PRO A 29 6.61 -0.27 -7.98
N THR A 30 6.75 0.79 -7.18
CA THR A 30 7.98 1.61 -7.19
C THR A 30 9.19 0.79 -6.74
N VAL A 31 9.07 0.02 -5.66
CA VAL A 31 10.15 -0.87 -5.20
C VAL A 31 10.40 -1.99 -6.21
N GLY A 32 9.35 -2.57 -6.79
CA GLY A 32 9.44 -3.58 -7.84
C GLY A 32 10.16 -3.09 -9.09
N TRP A 33 9.92 -1.84 -9.51
CA TRP A 33 10.63 -1.22 -10.62
C TRP A 33 12.11 -0.97 -10.28
N LEU A 34 12.42 -0.46 -9.09
CA LEU A 34 13.81 -0.23 -8.66
C LEU A 34 14.62 -1.54 -8.61
N ILE A 35 14.07 -2.57 -7.98
CA ILE A 35 14.72 -3.89 -7.88
C ILE A 35 14.78 -4.55 -9.25
N GLY A 36 13.67 -4.56 -9.98
CA GLY A 36 13.55 -5.20 -11.29
C GLY A 36 14.49 -4.59 -12.33
N SER A 37 14.59 -3.26 -12.39
CA SER A 37 15.53 -2.57 -13.29
C SER A 37 17.00 -2.79 -12.90
N PHE A 38 17.31 -2.87 -11.61
CA PHE A 38 18.65 -3.19 -11.15
C PHE A 38 19.05 -4.63 -11.52
N LEU A 39 18.14 -5.59 -11.35
CA LEU A 39 18.36 -6.99 -11.74
C LEU A 39 18.45 -7.12 -13.26
N ASP A 40 17.55 -6.50 -14.00
CA ASP A 40 17.55 -6.57 -15.47
C ASP A 40 18.87 -6.05 -16.06
N LYS A 41 19.44 -4.96 -15.51
CA LYS A 41 20.77 -4.48 -15.90
C LYS A 41 21.90 -5.46 -15.55
N LYS A 42 21.77 -6.19 -14.44
CA LYS A 42 22.77 -7.16 -13.98
C LYS A 42 22.73 -8.46 -14.79
N PHE A 43 21.54 -8.90 -15.20
CA PHE A 43 21.33 -10.14 -15.94
C PHE A 43 21.24 -9.95 -17.46
N GLY A 44 21.14 -8.71 -17.95
CA GLY A 44 21.00 -8.41 -19.37
C GLY A 44 19.62 -8.78 -19.94
N THR A 45 18.62 -8.95 -19.09
CA THR A 45 17.27 -9.42 -19.42
C THR A 45 16.26 -8.28 -19.58
N GLU A 46 16.72 -7.03 -19.75
CA GLU A 46 15.84 -5.87 -19.92
C GLU A 46 14.80 -6.16 -21.04
N PRO A 47 13.48 -6.05 -20.79
CA PRO A 47 12.79 -5.54 -19.58
C PRO A 47 11.93 -6.61 -18.84
N TYR A 48 12.27 -7.91 -18.93
CA TYR A 48 11.39 -8.98 -18.46
C TYR A 48 11.31 -9.08 -16.93
N LEU A 49 12.43 -8.97 -16.19
CA LEU A 49 12.36 -9.03 -14.72
C LEU A 49 11.69 -7.78 -14.16
N MET A 50 11.88 -6.61 -14.78
CA MET A 50 11.22 -5.38 -14.36
C MET A 50 9.71 -5.53 -14.32
N TYR A 51 9.08 -6.03 -15.39
CA TYR A 51 7.62 -6.25 -15.42
C TYR A 51 7.18 -7.28 -14.38
N LEU A 52 7.94 -8.37 -14.20
CA LEU A 52 7.64 -9.38 -13.20
C LEU A 52 7.63 -8.79 -11.79
N PHE A 53 8.67 -8.03 -11.42
CA PHE A 53 8.79 -7.42 -10.10
C PHE A 53 7.77 -6.30 -9.87
N ILE A 54 7.40 -5.54 -10.90
CA ILE A 54 6.31 -4.55 -10.80
C ILE A 54 4.98 -5.24 -10.48
N ILE A 55 4.64 -6.31 -11.20
CA ILE A 55 3.39 -7.06 -10.98
C ILE A 55 3.38 -7.67 -9.58
N LEU A 56 4.50 -8.29 -9.16
CA LEU A 56 4.64 -8.83 -7.81
C LEU A 56 4.52 -7.73 -6.75
N GLY A 57 5.16 -6.58 -6.96
CA GLY A 57 5.07 -5.42 -6.09
C GLY A 57 3.64 -4.88 -5.98
N PHE A 58 2.93 -4.81 -7.10
CA PHE A 58 1.53 -4.37 -7.13
C PHE A 58 0.61 -5.33 -6.35
N ILE A 59 0.75 -6.64 -6.56
CA ILE A 59 -0.02 -7.65 -5.84
C ILE A 59 0.29 -7.60 -4.33
N ALA A 60 1.55 -7.46 -3.95
CA ALA A 60 1.98 -7.37 -2.55
C ALA A 60 1.38 -6.13 -1.87
N SER A 61 1.48 -4.96 -2.51
CA SER A 61 0.87 -3.72 -2.04
C SER A 61 -0.65 -3.80 -1.93
N GLY A 62 -1.33 -4.36 -2.94
CA GLY A 62 -2.79 -4.55 -2.91
C GLY A 62 -3.22 -5.44 -1.74
N LYS A 63 -2.50 -6.55 -1.51
CA LYS A 63 -2.76 -7.45 -0.38
C LYS A 63 -2.53 -6.75 0.97
N GLN A 64 -1.51 -5.90 1.07
CA GLN A 64 -1.22 -5.14 2.28
C GLN A 64 -2.33 -4.12 2.58
N VAL A 65 -2.78 -3.37 1.57
CA VAL A 65 -3.90 -2.44 1.70
C VAL A 65 -5.18 -3.17 2.11
N TYR A 66 -5.51 -4.29 1.46
CA TYR A 66 -6.69 -5.08 1.82
C TYR A 66 -6.66 -5.53 3.29
N ASN A 67 -5.51 -6.01 3.77
CA ASN A 67 -5.33 -6.40 5.17
C ASN A 67 -5.47 -5.21 6.14
N ILE A 68 -4.96 -4.02 5.77
CA ILE A 68 -5.11 -2.80 6.58
C ILE A 68 -6.59 -2.39 6.69
N ILE A 69 -7.31 -2.36 5.57
CA ILE A 69 -8.73 -2.02 5.52
C ILE A 69 -9.54 -3.01 6.37
N MET A 70 -9.28 -4.32 6.20
CA MET A 70 -9.97 -5.37 6.94
C MET A 70 -9.72 -5.27 8.45
N ARG A 71 -8.50 -4.93 8.86
CA ARG A 71 -8.16 -4.69 10.27
C ARG A 71 -8.84 -3.44 10.82
N ALA A 72 -8.81 -2.34 10.07
CA ALA A 72 -9.47 -1.09 10.46
C ALA A 72 -10.99 -1.25 10.58
N SER A 73 -11.61 -2.06 9.71
CA SER A 73 -13.05 -2.38 9.82
C SER A 73 -13.37 -3.26 11.01
N LYS A 74 -12.46 -4.16 11.41
CA LYS A 74 -12.68 -5.09 12.53
C LYS A 74 -12.50 -4.42 13.89
N ASP A 75 -11.64 -3.41 13.98
CA ASP A 75 -11.37 -2.62 15.19
C ASP A 75 -12.54 -1.69 15.56
N ASN A 76 -13.37 -1.30 14.59
CA ASN A 76 -14.57 -0.49 14.83
C ASN A 76 -15.77 -1.29 15.41
N ASN A 77 -15.66 -2.61 15.57
CA ASN A 77 -16.76 -3.48 16.03
C ASN A 77 -16.43 -4.21 17.35
N LYS A 78 -15.58 -3.63 18.19
CA LYS A 78 -15.20 -4.15 19.51
C LYS A 78 -15.18 -3.02 20.53
#